data_AF-A0A3L8ACJ2-F1
#
_entry.id   AF-A0A3L8ACJ2-F1
#
_cell.length_a   1.000
_cell.length_b   1.000
_cell.length_c   1.000
_cell.angle_alpha   90.00
_cell.angle_beta   90.00
_cell.angle_gamma   90.00
#
_symmetry.space_group_name_H-M   'P 1'
#
loop_
_entity.id
_entity.type
_entity.pdbx_description
1 polymer ?
#
loop_
_entity_poly.entity_id
_entity_poly.type
_entity_poly.pdbx_seq_one_letter_code
_entity_poly.pdbx_strand_id
1 'polypeptide(L)'
;MEIPFKRVVWNEHEAALLVDTFEKVRDGVVSRDKAIVNLSKRLRNRMVLDGIVINEKYRNVAGMDLQLLSLERSVDSYGCLVENNHLSHTFCKIYLLSRNDREAYNAMLSDANMLYPEISNEVMFSNGSLNTMHSYEAYEIEQTNSFVNEEKDVEYKASGSFMVESPIDNSLPKSNLAPISHAFKTININLEENVLAILAKNFSNGYRLNSLIAHKRFAMYYTKEYGKNMDIYDEQMDAIISKVGIVYNGMVYAPSKMIDETTKQSLFDYIENQFANGIVCIYYNVLFEHFSQQFLGQIMVDGEMLRYYLEFYNIENKYHFDEEYFSQEMSANIDINQVVIDYVKAQGGCVTEDEVSAAFEYLPREKVIEAFSSNRQKLVLSSMKTRFHIDNFQLEEIDKIVIVGFLSKEIASMQYVTFSELFGKIAEIAPRVIENNIQFTQTGIRTALSCLLSDKFHIIGGFISDYDNSVSAYDAFINLGRG
;
A
#
# COMPACT_ATOMS: atom_id res chain seq x y z
N MET A 1 -11.31 -15.55 11.16
CA MET A 1 -10.70 -16.28 10.05
C MET A 1 -10.37 -15.24 8.98
N GLU A 2 -9.11 -14.81 8.92
CA GLU A 2 -8.63 -13.95 7.84
C GLU A 2 -8.88 -14.65 6.51
N ILE A 3 -9.44 -13.93 5.53
CA ILE A 3 -9.51 -14.43 4.17
C ILE A 3 -8.15 -14.10 3.55
N PRO A 4 -7.24 -15.07 3.36
CA PRO A 4 -5.98 -14.83 2.67
C PRO A 4 -6.32 -14.38 1.24
N PHE A 5 -5.48 -13.54 0.65
CA PHE A 5 -5.54 -13.01 -0.72
C PHE A 5 -5.98 -14.07 -1.76
N LYS A 6 -7.29 -14.30 -1.87
CA LYS A 6 -7.89 -15.14 -2.89
C LYS A 6 -8.38 -14.16 -3.94
N ARG A 7 -7.84 -14.23 -5.17
CA ARG A 7 -8.39 -13.51 -6.33
C ARG A 7 -9.91 -13.58 -6.24
N VAL A 8 -10.59 -12.43 -6.20
CA VAL A 8 -12.05 -12.42 -6.10
C VAL A 8 -12.61 -12.97 -7.42
N VAL A 9 -12.96 -14.25 -7.37
CA VAL A 9 -13.42 -15.05 -8.52
C VAL A 9 -14.71 -14.44 -9.04
N TRP A 10 -14.81 -14.31 -10.36
CA TRP A 10 -16.04 -13.89 -11.02
C TRP A 10 -17.09 -14.99 -10.90
N ASN A 11 -18.27 -14.63 -10.40
CA ASN A 11 -19.42 -15.52 -10.46
C ASN A 11 -20.11 -15.41 -11.83
N GLU A 12 -20.98 -16.38 -12.15
CA GLU A 12 -21.62 -16.49 -13.46
C GLU A 12 -22.54 -15.29 -13.77
N HIS A 13 -23.19 -14.70 -12.76
CA HIS A 13 -24.06 -13.53 -12.93
C HIS A 13 -23.26 -12.24 -13.20
N GLU A 14 -22.15 -12.02 -12.48
CA GLU A 14 -21.22 -10.90 -12.78
C GLU A 14 -20.65 -11.04 -14.20
N ALA A 15 -20.29 -12.27 -14.59
CA ALA A 15 -19.80 -12.56 -15.93
C ALA A 15 -20.87 -12.31 -17.01
N ALA A 16 -22.13 -12.67 -16.75
CA ALA A 16 -23.24 -12.37 -17.65
C ALA A 16 -23.43 -10.86 -17.86
N LEU A 17 -23.33 -10.06 -16.80
CA LEU A 17 -23.41 -8.59 -16.91
C LEU A 17 -22.25 -7.98 -17.68
N LEU A 18 -21.04 -8.54 -17.52
CA LEU A 18 -19.88 -8.11 -18.31
C LEU A 18 -20.03 -8.47 -19.79
N VAL A 19 -20.53 -9.67 -20.10
CA VAL A 19 -20.81 -10.11 -21.48
C VAL A 19 -21.90 -9.25 -22.12
N ASP A 20 -22.99 -8.96 -21.40
CA ASP A 20 -24.04 -8.03 -21.86
C ASP A 20 -23.48 -6.62 -22.12
N THR A 21 -22.62 -6.13 -21.23
CA THR A 21 -21.95 -4.84 -21.40
C THR A 21 -21.05 -4.83 -22.64
N PHE A 22 -20.30 -5.91 -22.87
CA PHE A 22 -19.49 -6.09 -24.07
C PHE A 22 -20.33 -6.08 -25.35
N GLU A 23 -21.43 -6.84 -25.38
CA GLU A 23 -22.32 -6.88 -26.54
C GLU A 23 -22.91 -5.49 -26.83
N LYS A 24 -23.38 -4.76 -25.80
CA LYS A 24 -23.90 -3.39 -25.95
C LYS A 24 -22.85 -2.39 -26.44
N VAL A 25 -21.59 -2.50 -25.99
CA VAL A 25 -20.50 -1.63 -26.46
C VAL A 25 -20.14 -1.96 -27.90
N ARG A 26 -20.02 -3.24 -28.26
CA ARG A 26 -19.70 -3.70 -29.62
C ARG A 26 -20.79 -3.27 -30.62
N ASP A 27 -22.05 -3.34 -30.20
CA ASP A 27 -23.20 -2.99 -31.02
C ASP A 27 -23.46 -1.46 -31.05
N GLY A 28 -22.61 -0.67 -30.37
CA GLY A 28 -22.68 0.80 -30.36
C GLY A 28 -23.83 1.39 -29.55
N VAL A 29 -24.50 0.59 -28.72
CA VAL A 29 -25.65 1.00 -27.89
C VAL A 29 -25.23 1.94 -26.76
N VAL A 30 -24.01 1.77 -26.23
CA VAL A 30 -23.45 2.57 -25.15
C VAL A 30 -21.95 2.81 -25.38
N SER A 31 -21.46 4.00 -24.99
CA SER A 31 -20.02 4.27 -25.05
C SER A 31 -19.27 3.42 -24.01
N ARG A 32 -18.09 2.93 -24.40
CA ARG A 32 -17.22 2.08 -23.58
C ARG A 32 -17.01 2.66 -22.17
N ASP A 33 -16.61 3.92 -22.07
CA ASP A 33 -16.29 4.57 -20.79
C ASP A 33 -17.51 4.63 -19.86
N LYS A 34 -18.69 4.96 -20.41
CA LYS A 34 -19.93 5.01 -19.66
C LYS A 34 -20.37 3.62 -19.20
N ALA A 35 -20.20 2.62 -20.06
CA ALA A 35 -20.57 1.24 -19.79
C ALA A 35 -19.74 0.64 -18.64
N ILE A 36 -18.42 0.86 -18.66
CA ILE A 36 -17.49 0.40 -17.61
C ILE A 36 -17.79 1.06 -16.27
N VAL A 37 -18.00 2.40 -16.26
CA VAL A 37 -18.32 3.13 -15.04
C VAL A 37 -19.64 2.65 -14.43
N ASN A 38 -20.67 2.46 -15.26
CA ASN A 38 -21.97 1.99 -14.80
C ASN A 38 -21.90 0.56 -14.26
N LEU A 39 -21.23 -0.35 -14.97
CA LEU A 39 -21.06 -1.73 -14.52
C LEU A 39 -20.25 -1.82 -13.23
N SER A 40 -19.15 -1.08 -13.13
CA SER A 40 -18.34 -0.97 -11.90
C SER A 40 -19.19 -0.50 -10.71
N LYS A 41 -19.93 0.60 -10.88
CA LYS A 41 -20.85 1.12 -9.84
C LYS A 41 -21.88 0.08 -9.44
N ARG A 42 -22.51 -0.58 -10.42
CA ARG A 42 -23.54 -1.60 -10.24
C ARG A 42 -23.05 -2.80 -9.42
N LEU A 43 -21.90 -3.38 -9.78
CA LEU A 43 -21.31 -4.51 -9.08
C LEU A 43 -20.86 -4.13 -7.67
N ARG A 44 -20.20 -2.98 -7.52
CA ARG A 44 -19.73 -2.47 -6.24
C ARG A 44 -20.88 -2.13 -5.29
N ASN A 45 -21.94 -1.50 -5.80
CA ASN A 45 -23.14 -1.19 -5.02
C ASN A 45 -23.83 -2.46 -4.53
N ARG A 46 -23.87 -3.53 -5.33
CA ARG A 46 -24.43 -4.80 -4.86
C ARG A 46 -23.65 -5.35 -3.66
N MET A 47 -22.32 -5.36 -3.71
CA MET A 47 -21.52 -5.79 -2.56
C MET A 47 -21.76 -4.92 -1.32
N VAL A 48 -21.94 -3.61 -1.52
CA VAL A 48 -22.29 -2.68 -0.45
C VAL A 48 -23.67 -2.98 0.14
N LEU A 49 -24.68 -3.26 -0.70
CA LEU A 49 -26.01 -3.68 -0.27
C LEU A 49 -25.99 -5.00 0.53
N ASP A 50 -25.07 -5.90 0.17
CA ASP A 50 -24.84 -7.16 0.90
C ASP A 50 -24.01 -6.96 2.19
N GLY A 51 -23.61 -5.73 2.52
CA GLY A 51 -22.77 -5.42 3.68
C GLY A 51 -21.33 -5.93 3.56
N ILE A 52 -20.90 -6.31 2.35
CA ILE A 52 -19.55 -6.77 2.05
C ILE A 52 -18.64 -5.55 1.87
N VAL A 53 -17.66 -5.41 2.76
CA VAL A 53 -16.66 -4.35 2.67
C VAL A 53 -15.71 -4.65 1.51
N ILE A 54 -15.89 -3.93 0.42
CA ILE A 54 -15.05 -3.99 -0.77
C ILE A 54 -13.90 -2.98 -0.67
N ASN A 55 -12.69 -3.39 -1.07
CA ASN A 55 -11.54 -2.48 -1.17
C ASN A 55 -11.56 -1.71 -2.50
N GLU A 56 -10.61 -0.81 -2.69
CA GLU A 56 -10.46 -0.03 -3.92
C GLU A 56 -10.12 -0.87 -5.16
N LYS A 57 -9.68 -2.13 -4.96
CA LYS A 57 -9.29 -3.04 -6.04
C LYS A 57 -10.46 -3.90 -6.56
N TYR A 58 -11.53 -4.07 -5.78
CA TYR A 58 -12.66 -4.93 -6.18
C TYR A 58 -13.49 -4.28 -7.29
N ARG A 59 -13.52 -4.89 -8.49
CA ARG A 59 -14.37 -4.46 -9.63
C ARG A 59 -14.31 -2.95 -9.89
N ASN A 60 -13.14 -2.33 -9.69
CA ASN A 60 -12.94 -0.92 -9.95
C ASN A 60 -12.86 -0.65 -11.46
N VAL A 61 -12.96 0.62 -11.87
CA VAL A 61 -13.02 0.99 -13.30
C VAL A 61 -11.84 0.43 -14.09
N ALA A 62 -10.61 0.53 -13.57
CA ALA A 62 -9.41 0.00 -14.24
C ALA A 62 -9.44 -1.53 -14.40
N GLY A 63 -9.86 -2.26 -13.37
CA GLY A 63 -10.00 -3.71 -13.42
C GLY A 63 -11.12 -4.15 -14.37
N MET A 64 -12.22 -3.40 -14.42
CA MET A 64 -13.33 -3.63 -15.34
C MET A 64 -12.93 -3.38 -16.79
N ASP A 65 -12.16 -2.32 -17.06
CA ASP A 65 -11.62 -2.04 -18.38
C ASP A 65 -10.71 -3.16 -18.88
N LEU A 66 -9.81 -3.68 -18.03
CA LEU A 66 -8.96 -4.82 -18.37
C LEU A 66 -9.77 -6.08 -18.69
N GLN A 67 -10.88 -6.36 -17.98
CA GLN A 67 -11.72 -7.52 -18.29
C GLN A 67 -12.50 -7.32 -19.59
N LEU A 68 -13.00 -6.12 -19.86
CA LEU A 68 -13.70 -5.81 -21.10
C LEU A 68 -12.74 -5.89 -22.30
N LEU A 69 -11.53 -5.34 -22.17
CA LEU A 69 -10.46 -5.45 -23.17
C LEU A 69 -10.09 -6.92 -23.45
N SER A 70 -10.11 -7.77 -22.43
CA SER A 70 -9.86 -9.20 -22.60
C SER A 70 -10.93 -9.87 -23.46
N LEU A 71 -12.21 -9.50 -23.32
CA LEU A 71 -13.29 -9.98 -24.19
C LEU A 71 -13.12 -9.45 -25.62
N GLU A 72 -12.85 -8.16 -25.78
CA GLU A 72 -12.64 -7.53 -27.10
C GLU A 72 -11.48 -8.16 -27.89
N ARG A 73 -10.38 -8.50 -27.22
CA ARG A 73 -9.22 -9.16 -27.86
C ARG A 73 -9.47 -10.64 -28.15
N SER A 74 -10.42 -11.25 -27.47
CA SER A 74 -10.72 -12.69 -27.58
C SER A 74 -11.83 -12.97 -28.60
N VAL A 75 -12.51 -11.94 -29.10
CA VAL A 75 -13.66 -12.05 -30.00
C VAL A 75 -13.38 -11.27 -31.28
N ASP A 76 -13.53 -11.93 -32.42
CA ASP A 76 -13.33 -11.30 -33.73
C ASP A 76 -14.53 -10.45 -34.18
N SER A 77 -14.40 -9.83 -35.35
CA SER A 77 -15.46 -9.02 -35.97
C SER A 77 -16.74 -9.79 -36.31
N TYR A 78 -16.68 -11.12 -36.35
CA TYR A 78 -17.82 -12.01 -36.64
C TYR A 78 -18.48 -12.54 -35.35
N GLY A 79 -17.95 -12.15 -34.17
CA GLY A 79 -18.44 -12.61 -32.88
C GLY A 79 -17.98 -14.01 -32.51
N CYS A 80 -16.96 -14.55 -33.19
CA CYS A 80 -16.35 -15.83 -32.91
C CYS A 80 -15.16 -15.66 -31.95
N LEU A 81 -14.93 -16.66 -31.10
CA LEU A 81 -13.74 -16.66 -30.23
C LEU A 81 -12.49 -16.95 -31.06
N VAL A 82 -11.46 -16.12 -30.89
CA VAL A 82 -10.16 -16.27 -31.57
C VAL A 82 -9.41 -17.49 -31.02
N GLU A 83 -8.70 -18.20 -31.90
CA GLU A 83 -7.81 -19.31 -31.50
C GLU A 83 -6.73 -18.82 -30.53
N ASN A 84 -6.47 -19.58 -29.46
CA ASN A 84 -5.54 -19.24 -28.37
C ASN A 84 -5.91 -17.99 -27.54
N ASN A 85 -7.20 -17.67 -27.41
CA ASN A 85 -7.63 -16.63 -26.48
C ASN A 85 -7.27 -16.95 -25.02
N HIS A 86 -6.93 -15.91 -24.25
CA HIS A 86 -6.57 -16.01 -22.83
C HIS A 86 -7.75 -15.68 -21.90
N LEU A 87 -8.98 -15.85 -22.39
CA LEU A 87 -10.18 -15.55 -21.62
C LEU A 87 -10.31 -16.54 -20.45
N SER A 88 -10.78 -16.06 -19.30
CA SER A 88 -11.04 -16.95 -18.17
C SER A 88 -12.13 -17.98 -18.53
N HIS A 89 -12.06 -19.18 -17.93
CA HIS A 89 -13.05 -20.23 -18.16
C HIS A 89 -14.49 -19.75 -17.93
N THR A 90 -14.73 -18.96 -16.88
CA THR A 90 -16.06 -18.40 -16.58
C THR A 90 -16.56 -17.50 -17.72
N PHE A 91 -15.75 -16.57 -18.20
CA PHE A 91 -16.16 -15.69 -19.29
C PHE A 91 -16.33 -16.43 -20.62
N CYS A 92 -15.48 -17.42 -20.90
CA CYS A 92 -15.59 -18.25 -22.09
C CYS A 92 -16.91 -19.04 -22.09
N LYS A 93 -17.23 -19.67 -20.95
CA LYS A 93 -18.49 -20.40 -20.75
C LYS A 93 -19.70 -19.49 -20.97
N ILE A 94 -19.74 -18.31 -20.33
CA ILE A 94 -20.88 -17.41 -20.40
C ILE A 94 -21.02 -16.74 -21.78
N TYR A 95 -19.90 -16.40 -22.43
CA TYR A 95 -19.93 -15.87 -23.80
C TYR A 95 -20.43 -16.94 -24.80
N LEU A 96 -19.94 -18.18 -24.69
CA LEU A 96 -20.45 -19.28 -25.53
C LEU A 96 -21.93 -19.56 -25.26
N LEU A 97 -22.38 -19.43 -24.00
CA LEU A 97 -23.80 -19.53 -23.66
C LEU A 97 -24.60 -18.42 -24.37
N SER A 98 -24.14 -17.16 -24.35
CA SER A 98 -24.82 -16.08 -25.07
C SER A 98 -24.93 -16.36 -26.57
N ARG A 99 -23.94 -17.03 -27.18
CA ARG A 99 -23.93 -17.35 -28.62
C ARG A 99 -24.76 -18.59 -28.98
N ASN A 100 -24.69 -19.64 -28.18
CA ASN A 100 -25.21 -20.96 -28.54
C ASN A 100 -26.61 -21.24 -27.97
N ASP A 101 -26.95 -20.67 -26.82
CA ASP A 101 -28.24 -20.83 -26.15
C ASP A 101 -28.72 -19.50 -25.57
N ARG A 102 -29.32 -18.70 -26.46
CA ARG A 102 -29.78 -17.35 -26.13
C ARG A 102 -30.87 -17.33 -25.06
N GLU A 103 -31.71 -18.36 -25.02
CA GLU A 103 -32.82 -18.44 -24.08
C GLU A 103 -32.30 -18.66 -22.65
N ALA A 104 -31.40 -19.64 -22.46
CA ALA A 104 -30.76 -19.87 -21.18
C ALA A 104 -29.90 -18.66 -20.73
N TYR A 105 -29.19 -18.02 -21.66
CA TYR A 105 -28.44 -16.81 -21.36
C TYR A 105 -29.35 -15.66 -20.90
N ASN A 106 -30.47 -15.42 -21.58
CA ASN A 106 -31.39 -14.35 -21.22
C ASN A 106 -32.06 -14.58 -19.86
N ALA A 107 -32.37 -15.83 -19.50
CA ALA A 107 -32.85 -16.17 -18.16
C ALA A 107 -31.80 -15.83 -17.09
N MET A 108 -30.55 -16.26 -17.28
CA MET A 108 -29.45 -15.93 -16.38
C MET A 108 -29.18 -14.43 -16.31
N LEU A 109 -29.28 -13.72 -17.42
CA LEU A 109 -29.10 -12.27 -17.48
C LEU A 109 -30.25 -11.55 -16.76
N SER A 110 -31.48 -12.06 -16.84
CA SER A 110 -32.60 -11.57 -16.05
C SER A 110 -32.35 -11.71 -14.55
N ASP A 111 -31.89 -12.89 -14.11
CA ASP A 111 -31.53 -13.13 -12.71
C ASP A 111 -30.38 -12.21 -12.26
N ALA A 112 -29.36 -12.04 -13.11
CA ALA A 112 -28.26 -11.12 -12.86
C ALA A 112 -28.74 -9.66 -12.77
N ASN A 113 -29.70 -9.26 -13.60
CA ASN A 113 -30.26 -7.93 -13.55
C ASN A 113 -31.06 -7.65 -12.27
N MET A 114 -31.73 -8.67 -11.71
CA MET A 114 -32.40 -8.58 -10.41
C MET A 114 -31.41 -8.55 -9.25
N LEU A 115 -30.37 -9.40 -9.29
CA LEU A 115 -29.36 -9.48 -8.24
C LEU A 115 -28.54 -8.19 -8.16
N TYR A 116 -28.20 -7.59 -9.30
CA TYR A 116 -27.42 -6.37 -9.40
C TYR A 116 -28.30 -5.31 -10.06
N PRO A 117 -29.11 -4.52 -9.36
CA PRO A 117 -29.97 -3.51 -10.00
C PRO A 117 -29.14 -2.33 -10.55
N GLU A 118 -29.60 -1.71 -11.65
CA GLU A 118 -29.02 -0.46 -12.14
C GLU A 118 -29.29 0.68 -11.15
N ILE A 119 -28.33 1.61 -11.04
CA ILE A 119 -28.40 2.74 -10.11
C ILE A 119 -28.84 3.96 -10.91
N SER A 120 -30.07 4.42 -10.69
CA SER A 120 -30.56 5.68 -11.25
C SER A 120 -29.92 6.88 -10.54
N ASN A 121 -29.51 7.89 -11.31
CA ASN A 121 -28.85 9.11 -10.80
C ASN A 121 -29.75 10.03 -9.93
N GLU A 122 -30.96 9.62 -9.54
CA GLU A 122 -31.97 10.53 -8.95
C GLU A 122 -32.19 10.40 -7.43
N VAL A 123 -31.46 9.58 -6.68
CA VAL A 123 -31.58 9.58 -5.21
C VAL A 123 -30.29 10.11 -4.57
N MET A 124 -30.12 11.42 -4.69
CA MET A 124 -29.38 12.22 -3.72
C MET A 124 -30.19 12.22 -2.41
N PHE A 125 -29.70 11.54 -1.38
CA PHE A 125 -30.13 11.86 -0.02
C PHE A 125 -29.52 13.21 0.35
N SER A 126 -30.34 14.24 0.20
CA SER A 126 -30.15 15.57 0.75
C SER A 126 -30.22 15.53 2.28
N ASN A 127 -29.10 15.88 2.93
CA ASN A 127 -29.09 16.68 4.15
C ASN A 127 -27.86 17.60 4.09
N GLY A 128 -28.13 18.90 4.15
CA GLY A 128 -27.26 19.94 3.61
C GLY A 128 -26.17 20.49 4.55
N SER A 129 -25.24 21.15 3.84
CA SER A 129 -24.27 22.21 4.24
C SER A 129 -23.00 21.76 5.00
N LEU A 130 -21.77 22.06 4.56
CA LEU A 130 -21.29 23.07 3.60
C LEU A 130 -19.93 22.67 2.96
N ASN A 131 -19.83 22.86 1.63
CA ASN A 131 -18.67 23.03 0.73
C ASN A 131 -17.23 22.67 1.17
N THR A 132 -16.57 21.89 0.29
CA THR A 132 -15.49 22.42 -0.57
C THR A 132 -15.54 21.76 -1.95
N MET A 133 -15.64 22.59 -2.99
CA MET A 133 -15.58 22.23 -4.40
C MET A 133 -14.18 21.70 -4.76
N HIS A 134 -14.10 20.62 -5.52
CA HIS A 134 -13.00 20.44 -6.47
C HIS A 134 -13.58 20.02 -7.82
N SER A 135 -13.49 20.95 -8.77
CA SER A 135 -13.72 20.79 -10.18
C SER A 135 -12.68 19.84 -10.79
N TYR A 136 -13.13 18.85 -11.55
CA TYR A 136 -12.28 18.11 -12.48
C TYR A 136 -12.20 18.90 -13.79
N GLU A 137 -11.05 19.53 -14.03
CA GLU A 137 -10.70 20.05 -15.36
C GLU A 137 -10.19 18.91 -16.23
N ALA A 138 -10.71 18.86 -17.45
CA ALA A 138 -10.28 17.98 -18.51
C ALA A 138 -8.96 18.50 -19.09
N TYR A 139 -7.97 17.61 -19.27
CA TYR A 139 -6.81 17.87 -20.11
C TYR A 139 -6.81 16.94 -21.31
N GLU A 140 -6.90 17.57 -22.48
CA GLU A 140 -6.70 17.00 -23.80
C GLU A 140 -5.23 16.57 -23.97
N ILE A 141 -5.00 15.38 -24.54
CA ILE A 141 -3.66 14.90 -24.91
C ILE A 141 -3.46 15.19 -26.39
N GLU A 142 -2.60 16.17 -26.69
CA GLU A 142 -2.06 16.38 -28.03
C GLU A 142 -1.08 15.25 -28.39
N GLN A 143 -1.35 14.60 -29.52
CA GLN A 143 -0.45 13.64 -30.16
C GLN A 143 0.64 14.41 -30.92
N THR A 144 1.91 14.24 -30.54
CA THR A 144 3.04 14.58 -31.39
C THR A 144 3.81 13.33 -31.77
N ASN A 145 3.57 12.87 -33.00
CA ASN A 145 4.45 11.99 -33.76
C ASN A 145 5.73 12.74 -34.16
N SER A 146 6.90 12.16 -33.90
CA SER A 146 8.06 12.34 -34.78
C SER A 146 8.94 11.10 -34.80
N PHE A 147 8.87 10.43 -35.95
CA PHE A 147 9.89 9.53 -36.49
C PHE A 147 11.26 10.23 -36.54
N VAL A 148 12.36 9.46 -36.48
CA VAL A 148 13.41 9.38 -37.52
C VAL A 148 14.45 8.29 -37.15
N ASN A 149 14.44 7.25 -37.99
CA ASN A 149 15.50 6.51 -38.70
C ASN A 149 16.72 5.84 -38.03
N GLU A 150 16.86 4.58 -38.47
CA GLU A 150 18.04 3.72 -38.59
C GLU A 150 19.22 4.36 -39.35
N GLU A 151 20.47 3.99 -39.02
CA GLU A 151 21.33 3.14 -39.87
C GLU A 151 22.82 3.09 -39.41
N LYS A 152 23.35 1.85 -39.47
CA LYS A 152 24.68 1.41 -39.97
C LYS A 152 25.94 1.33 -39.07
N ASP A 153 26.36 0.07 -38.91
CA ASP A 153 27.69 -0.52 -39.20
C ASP A 153 28.96 0.26 -38.83
N VAL A 154 29.80 -0.34 -37.96
CA VAL A 154 31.20 -0.70 -38.31
C VAL A 154 31.67 -1.91 -37.48
N GLU A 155 32.19 -2.88 -38.21
CA GLU A 155 32.83 -4.14 -37.83
C GLU A 155 34.27 -3.94 -37.28
N TYR A 156 34.70 -4.72 -36.28
CA TYR A 156 36.14 -5.02 -36.10
C TYR A 156 36.34 -6.46 -35.60
N LYS A 157 37.04 -7.25 -36.42
CA LYS A 157 37.57 -8.58 -36.10
C LYS A 157 39.07 -8.49 -35.80
N ALA A 158 39.51 -9.49 -35.04
CA ALA A 158 40.79 -10.21 -35.10
C ALA A 158 41.80 -10.02 -33.93
N SER A 159 41.82 -11.03 -33.06
CA SER A 159 42.93 -11.97 -32.83
C SER A 159 44.24 -11.50 -32.18
N GLY A 160 44.63 -12.18 -31.09
CA GLY A 160 46.04 -12.21 -30.65
C GLY A 160 46.24 -12.82 -29.26
N SER A 161 46.40 -14.14 -29.21
CA SER A 161 46.81 -14.91 -28.02
C SER A 161 48.30 -14.74 -27.72
N PHE A 162 48.71 -14.61 -26.45
CA PHE A 162 50.03 -15.06 -25.99
C PHE A 162 50.02 -15.36 -24.47
N MET A 163 50.35 -16.62 -24.14
CA MET A 163 50.65 -17.11 -22.79
C MET A 163 52.13 -16.93 -22.48
N VAL A 164 52.50 -16.66 -21.22
CA VAL A 164 53.63 -17.33 -20.51
C VAL A 164 53.39 -17.27 -18.99
N GLU A 165 53.55 -18.43 -18.35
CA GLU A 165 53.52 -18.70 -16.91
C GLU A 165 54.84 -18.41 -16.16
N SER A 166 54.69 -17.99 -14.88
CA SER A 166 55.39 -18.50 -13.66
C SER A 166 56.74 -17.89 -13.17
N PRO A 167 57.25 -18.28 -11.98
CA PRO A 167 56.82 -17.82 -10.64
C PRO A 167 58.01 -17.37 -9.75
N ILE A 168 57.81 -16.54 -8.72
CA ILE A 168 58.85 -16.37 -7.66
C ILE A 168 58.20 -16.32 -6.28
N ASP A 169 58.47 -17.39 -5.53
CA ASP A 169 58.40 -17.52 -4.09
C ASP A 169 59.57 -16.75 -3.45
N ASN A 170 59.32 -15.97 -2.41
CA ASN A 170 60.36 -15.68 -1.41
C ASN A 170 59.74 -15.23 -0.08
N SER A 171 60.18 -15.92 0.96
CA SER A 171 59.81 -15.79 2.35
C SER A 171 60.81 -14.92 3.13
N LEU A 172 60.40 -14.56 4.36
CA LEU A 172 61.14 -14.01 5.54
C LEU A 172 60.93 -12.50 5.83
N PRO A 173 61.05 -12.02 7.09
CA PRO A 173 60.78 -12.62 8.42
C PRO A 173 59.94 -11.70 9.36
N LYS A 174 59.41 -12.26 10.45
CA LYS A 174 58.77 -11.52 11.56
C LYS A 174 59.80 -10.74 12.40
N SER A 175 59.71 -9.41 12.48
CA SER A 175 59.92 -8.59 13.70
C SER A 175 59.77 -7.09 13.39
N ASN A 176 59.24 -6.33 14.35
CA ASN A 176 58.90 -4.87 14.35
C ASN A 176 57.48 -4.47 13.89
N LEU A 177 56.46 -4.81 14.69
CA LEU A 177 55.04 -4.45 14.45
C LEU A 177 54.54 -3.16 15.16
N ALA A 178 55.36 -2.45 15.94
CA ALA A 178 54.90 -1.31 16.74
C ALA A 178 55.02 0.09 16.06
N PRO A 179 56.09 0.45 15.32
CA PRO A 179 56.18 1.77 14.66
C PRO A 179 55.39 1.85 13.34
N ILE A 180 55.16 0.69 12.72
CA ILE A 180 54.54 0.55 11.40
C ILE A 180 53.02 0.79 11.48
N SER A 181 52.35 0.31 12.54
CA SER A 181 50.88 0.44 12.67
C SER A 181 50.40 1.89 12.78
N HIS A 182 51.17 2.74 13.46
CA HIS A 182 50.82 4.15 13.64
C HIS A 182 51.10 4.96 12.37
N ALA A 183 52.23 4.73 11.71
CA ALA A 183 52.55 5.35 10.42
C ALA A 183 51.56 4.91 9.32
N PHE A 184 51.20 3.62 9.25
CA PHE A 184 50.18 3.13 8.32
C PHE A 184 48.79 3.70 8.63
N LYS A 185 48.38 3.84 9.90
CA LYS A 185 47.14 4.56 10.26
C LYS A 185 47.16 6.02 9.81
N THR A 186 48.26 6.76 10.06
CA THR A 186 48.39 8.17 9.68
C THR A 186 48.45 8.37 8.16
N ILE A 187 49.10 7.47 7.42
CA ILE A 187 49.12 7.47 5.94
C ILE A 187 47.72 7.17 5.38
N ASN A 188 46.98 6.24 6.01
CA ASN A 188 45.64 5.86 5.56
C ASN A 188 44.60 6.96 5.83
N ILE A 189 44.69 7.67 6.96
CA ILE A 189 43.83 8.84 7.27
C ILE A 189 44.04 9.95 6.23
N ASN A 190 45.30 10.25 5.87
CA ASN A 190 45.60 11.27 4.87
C ASN A 190 45.09 10.86 3.47
N LEU A 191 45.16 9.57 3.12
CA LEU A 191 44.62 9.05 1.87
C LEU A 191 43.09 9.16 1.81
N GLU A 192 42.39 8.76 2.87
CA GLU A 192 40.92 8.82 2.95
C GLU A 192 40.40 10.27 2.85
N GLU A 193 41.03 11.21 3.56
CA GLU A 193 40.73 12.64 3.47
C GLU A 193 40.94 13.18 2.05
N ASN A 194 42.05 12.81 1.40
CA ASN A 194 42.35 13.24 0.03
C ASN A 194 41.36 12.68 -0.99
N VAL A 195 40.97 11.40 -0.84
CA VAL A 195 39.98 10.76 -1.70
C VAL A 195 38.63 11.46 -1.56
N LEU A 196 38.20 11.73 -0.32
CA LEU A 196 36.95 12.44 -0.07
C LEU A 196 36.96 13.87 -0.62
N ALA A 197 38.10 14.57 -0.53
CA ALA A 197 38.25 15.92 -1.09
C ALA A 197 38.12 15.92 -2.63
N ILE A 198 38.74 14.95 -3.32
CA ILE A 198 38.59 14.79 -4.78
C ILE A 198 37.15 14.43 -5.14
N LEU A 199 36.52 13.52 -4.39
CA LEU A 199 35.12 13.15 -4.60
C LEU A 199 34.22 14.38 -4.52
N ALA A 200 34.38 15.21 -3.47
CA ALA A 200 33.58 16.41 -3.26
C ALA A 200 33.84 17.51 -4.30
N LYS A 201 35.09 17.69 -4.75
CA LYS A 201 35.48 18.77 -5.65
C LYS A 201 35.18 18.47 -7.12
N ASN A 202 35.33 17.20 -7.54
CA ASN A 202 35.36 16.84 -8.96
C ASN A 202 34.23 15.89 -9.39
N PHE A 203 33.48 15.32 -8.44
CA PHE A 203 32.39 14.38 -8.71
C PHE A 203 31.10 14.83 -8.00
N SER A 204 30.64 16.05 -8.29
CA SER A 204 29.44 16.65 -7.66
C SER A 204 28.20 15.78 -7.77
N ASN A 205 28.04 15.03 -8.86
CA ASN A 205 26.89 14.14 -9.11
C ASN A 205 27.21 12.67 -8.78
N GLY A 206 28.29 12.42 -8.04
CA GLY A 206 28.75 11.10 -7.65
C GLY A 206 29.80 10.50 -8.59
N TYR A 207 30.53 9.54 -8.04
CA TYR A 207 31.47 8.65 -8.72
C TYR A 207 30.80 7.32 -9.06
N ARG A 208 30.97 6.82 -10.29
CA ARG A 208 30.36 5.55 -10.71
C ARG A 208 31.30 4.38 -10.44
N LEU A 209 30.84 3.42 -9.63
CA LEU A 209 31.58 2.18 -9.36
C LEU A 209 31.73 1.32 -10.62
N ASN A 210 32.79 0.52 -10.66
CA ASN A 210 33.12 -0.41 -11.75
C ASN A 210 33.22 0.30 -13.12
N SER A 211 33.64 1.56 -13.13
CA SER A 211 33.78 2.36 -14.36
C SER A 211 35.24 2.72 -14.61
N LEU A 212 35.84 2.06 -15.60
CA LEU A 212 37.22 2.36 -16.04
C LEU A 212 37.42 3.85 -16.40
N ILE A 213 36.37 4.50 -16.92
CA ILE A 213 36.38 5.92 -17.27
C ILE A 213 36.37 6.78 -16.00
N ALA A 214 35.50 6.47 -15.03
CA ALA A 214 35.45 7.19 -13.76
C ALA A 214 36.77 7.04 -13.00
N HIS A 215 37.33 5.82 -12.99
CA HIS A 215 38.60 5.51 -12.34
C HIS A 215 39.76 6.33 -12.92
N LYS A 216 39.96 6.29 -14.25
CA LYS A 216 40.99 7.10 -14.93
C LYS A 216 40.83 8.58 -14.65
N ARG A 217 39.58 9.08 -14.64
CA ARG A 217 39.28 10.48 -14.34
C ARG A 217 39.63 10.83 -12.88
N PHE A 218 39.33 9.94 -11.93
CA PHE A 218 39.66 10.13 -10.52
C PHE A 218 41.17 10.18 -10.31
N ALA A 219 41.92 9.19 -10.82
CA ALA A 219 43.38 9.13 -10.72
C ALA A 219 44.06 10.37 -11.33
N MET A 220 43.55 10.86 -12.46
CA MET A 220 44.00 12.10 -13.07
C MET A 220 43.81 13.31 -12.14
N TYR A 221 42.62 13.46 -11.52
CA TYR A 221 42.36 14.56 -10.59
C TYR A 221 43.22 14.46 -9.33
N TYR A 222 43.38 13.25 -8.78
CA TYR A 222 44.23 13.01 -7.62
C TYR A 222 45.68 13.40 -7.89
N THR A 223 46.25 12.95 -9.01
CA THR A 223 47.62 13.28 -9.43
C THR A 223 47.79 14.79 -9.64
N LYS A 224 46.79 15.45 -10.22
CA LYS A 224 46.80 16.89 -10.45
C LYS A 224 46.80 17.69 -9.15
N GLU A 225 46.05 17.26 -8.14
CA GLU A 225 45.90 18.00 -6.88
C GLU A 225 47.07 17.74 -5.92
N TYR A 226 47.56 16.50 -5.84
CA TYR A 226 48.55 16.09 -4.83
C TYR A 226 49.94 15.77 -5.38
N GLY A 227 50.14 15.82 -6.71
CA GLY A 227 51.42 15.57 -7.36
C GLY A 227 51.94 14.13 -7.23
N LYS A 228 51.09 13.19 -6.78
CA LYS A 228 51.41 11.78 -6.58
C LYS A 228 50.51 10.93 -7.45
N ASN A 229 51.10 10.00 -8.21
CA ASN A 229 50.31 9.02 -8.94
C ASN A 229 49.66 8.07 -7.94
N MET A 230 48.39 7.76 -8.18
CA MET A 230 47.65 6.79 -7.40
C MET A 230 47.92 5.42 -8.01
N ASP A 231 49.04 4.80 -7.62
CA ASP A 231 49.41 3.44 -8.06
C ASP A 231 48.56 2.41 -7.32
N ILE A 232 47.24 2.44 -7.54
CA ILE A 232 46.25 1.57 -6.91
C ILE A 232 45.44 0.89 -8.02
N TYR A 233 45.19 -0.42 -7.88
CA TYR A 233 44.35 -1.18 -8.81
C TYR A 233 42.88 -0.76 -8.73
N ASP A 234 42.15 -0.88 -9.84
CA ASP A 234 40.74 -0.48 -9.98
C ASP A 234 39.86 -0.96 -8.81
N GLU A 235 39.95 -2.24 -8.41
CA GLU A 235 39.15 -2.82 -7.31
C GLU A 235 39.47 -2.21 -5.94
N GLN A 236 40.73 -1.86 -5.69
CA GLN A 236 41.15 -1.24 -4.43
C GLN A 236 40.71 0.24 -4.36
N MET A 237 40.64 0.92 -5.50
CA MET A 237 40.16 2.29 -5.60
C MET A 237 38.67 2.39 -5.30
N ASP A 238 37.86 1.53 -5.92
CA ASP A 238 36.42 1.46 -5.65
C ASP A 238 36.15 1.11 -4.19
N ALA A 239 36.96 0.24 -3.57
CA ALA A 239 36.84 -0.08 -2.15
C ALA A 239 37.13 1.13 -1.24
N ILE A 240 38.18 1.92 -1.52
CA ILE A 240 38.51 3.11 -0.73
C ILE A 240 37.45 4.19 -0.93
N ILE A 241 37.04 4.46 -2.17
CA ILE A 241 36.01 5.47 -2.48
C ILE A 241 34.69 5.10 -1.79
N SER A 242 34.27 3.83 -1.87
CA SER A 242 33.05 3.34 -1.20
C SER A 242 33.11 3.45 0.31
N LYS A 243 34.31 3.39 0.92
CA LYS A 243 34.48 3.52 2.36
C LYS A 243 34.34 4.96 2.84
N VAL A 244 34.82 5.94 2.05
CA VAL A 244 34.84 7.36 2.46
C VAL A 244 33.61 8.15 2.03
N GLY A 245 32.85 7.65 1.05
CA GLY A 245 31.60 8.25 0.59
C GLY A 245 30.38 7.40 0.89
N ILE A 246 29.21 7.89 0.47
CA ILE A 246 27.94 7.17 0.60
C ILE A 246 27.64 6.44 -0.69
N VAL A 247 27.51 5.11 -0.62
CA VAL A 247 27.18 4.26 -1.77
C VAL A 247 25.67 4.18 -1.92
N TYR A 248 25.15 4.45 -3.12
CA TYR A 248 23.74 4.30 -3.45
C TYR A 248 23.57 4.04 -4.94
N ASN A 249 22.83 2.99 -5.31
CA ASN A 249 22.55 2.59 -6.71
C ASN A 249 23.79 2.54 -7.63
N GLY A 250 24.91 2.01 -7.13
CA GLY A 250 26.17 1.86 -7.89
C GLY A 250 26.96 3.17 -8.06
N MET A 251 26.53 4.24 -7.40
CA MET A 251 27.22 5.53 -7.33
C MET A 251 27.76 5.75 -5.92
N VAL A 252 28.84 6.52 -5.81
CA VAL A 252 29.39 6.98 -4.53
C VAL A 252 29.33 8.49 -4.47
N TYR A 253 28.69 9.02 -3.45
CA TYR A 253 28.47 10.44 -3.26
C TYR A 253 29.34 10.98 -2.13
N ALA A 254 29.85 12.21 -2.31
CA ALA A 254 30.46 12.95 -1.21
C ALA A 254 29.33 13.45 -0.29
N PRO A 255 29.31 13.10 1.01
CA PRO A 255 28.23 13.48 1.93
C PRO A 255 28.02 15.00 2.01
N SER A 256 29.10 15.79 1.97
CA SER A 256 29.06 17.26 1.95
C SER A 256 28.46 17.87 0.68
N LYS A 257 28.17 17.06 -0.35
CA LYS A 257 27.51 17.47 -1.59
C LYS A 257 26.10 16.93 -1.73
N MET A 258 25.66 16.04 -0.82
CA MET A 258 24.35 15.43 -0.94
C MET A 258 23.22 16.37 -0.58
N ILE A 259 23.42 17.10 0.52
CA ILE A 259 22.55 18.19 0.96
C ILE A 259 23.39 19.41 1.37
N ASP A 260 22.83 20.60 1.26
CA ASP A 260 23.46 21.85 1.71
C ASP A 260 23.51 21.94 3.25
N GLU A 261 24.40 22.78 3.78
CA GLU A 261 24.62 22.89 5.23
C GLU A 261 23.41 23.46 5.98
N THR A 262 22.55 24.26 5.34
CA THR A 262 21.34 24.79 6.00
C THR A 262 20.28 23.69 6.17
N THR A 263 20.05 22.90 5.13
CA THR A 263 19.17 21.72 5.16
C THR A 263 19.69 20.68 6.13
N LYS A 264 21.00 20.43 6.14
CA LYS A 264 21.65 19.52 7.09
C LYS A 264 21.43 19.95 8.53
N GLN A 265 21.67 21.22 8.86
CA GLN A 265 21.46 21.73 10.22
C GLN A 265 19.99 21.57 10.63
N SER A 266 19.05 21.97 9.77
CA SER A 266 17.62 21.82 10.03
C SER A 266 17.20 20.35 10.24
N LEU A 267 17.80 19.42 9.49
CA LEU A 267 17.53 17.99 9.59
C LEU A 267 17.94 17.44 10.95
N PHE A 268 19.18 17.71 11.38
CA PHE A 268 19.66 17.20 12.66
C PHE A 268 18.98 17.88 13.85
N ASP A 269 18.71 19.19 13.77
CA ASP A 269 17.97 19.91 14.82
C ASP A 269 16.55 19.33 14.99
N TYR A 270 15.88 19.01 13.88
CA TYR A 270 14.57 18.35 13.90
C TYR A 270 14.64 16.97 14.55
N ILE A 271 15.60 16.14 14.16
CA ILE A 271 15.80 14.80 14.73
C ILE A 271 15.99 14.87 16.24
N GLU A 272 16.85 15.78 16.72
CA GLU A 272 17.09 15.94 18.15
C GLU A 272 15.86 16.43 18.91
N ASN A 273 15.09 17.34 18.32
CA ASN A 273 13.84 17.82 18.89
C ASN A 273 12.77 16.70 19.00
N GLN A 274 12.64 15.86 17.97
CA GLN A 274 11.71 14.72 17.99
C GLN A 274 12.02 13.78 19.17
N PHE A 275 13.27 13.37 19.34
CA PHE A 275 13.66 12.52 20.48
C PHE A 275 13.48 13.24 21.83
N ALA A 276 13.78 14.54 21.91
CA ALA A 276 13.58 15.33 23.13
C ALA A 276 12.10 15.41 23.54
N ASN A 277 11.17 15.37 22.59
CA ASN A 277 9.73 15.32 22.83
C ASN A 277 9.20 13.92 23.16
N GLY A 278 10.08 12.92 23.30
CA GLY A 278 9.70 11.56 23.68
C GLY A 278 9.30 10.65 22.52
N ILE A 279 9.60 11.02 21.27
CA ILE A 279 9.46 10.11 20.13
C ILE A 279 10.48 8.98 20.28
N VAL A 280 10.01 7.74 20.17
CA VAL A 280 10.82 6.54 20.43
C VAL A 280 11.68 6.14 19.24
N CYS A 281 11.15 6.25 18.03
CA CYS A 281 11.88 6.02 16.78
C CYS A 281 11.38 6.95 15.65
N ILE A 282 12.23 7.16 14.65
CA ILE A 282 11.96 8.02 13.49
C ILE A 282 12.09 7.19 12.23
N TYR A 283 11.03 7.15 11.43
CA TYR A 283 10.98 6.41 10.16
C TYR A 283 11.60 7.22 9.02
N TYR A 284 12.42 6.58 8.18
CA TYR A 284 13.13 7.29 7.12
C TYR A 284 12.21 7.90 6.08
N ASN A 285 11.13 7.20 5.70
CA ASN A 285 10.16 7.70 4.73
C ASN A 285 9.40 8.92 5.28
N VAL A 286 8.97 8.88 6.54
CA VAL A 286 8.29 10.01 7.20
C VAL A 286 9.22 11.21 7.28
N LEU A 287 10.46 11.01 7.71
CA LEU A 287 11.46 12.06 7.79
C LEU A 287 11.77 12.62 6.40
N PHE A 288 11.89 11.77 5.40
CA PHE A 288 12.12 12.19 4.01
C PHE A 288 10.95 13.02 3.46
N GLU A 289 9.72 12.58 3.68
CA GLU A 289 8.51 13.31 3.26
C GLU A 289 8.44 14.70 3.89
N HIS A 290 8.72 14.82 5.19
CA HIS A 290 8.77 16.09 5.91
C HIS A 290 9.79 17.08 5.28
N PHE A 291 10.95 16.58 4.86
CA PHE A 291 12.03 17.38 4.27
C PHE A 291 12.01 17.44 2.74
N SER A 292 11.02 16.84 2.09
CA SER A 292 10.96 16.65 0.63
C SER A 292 11.14 17.95 -0.18
N GLN A 293 10.53 19.04 0.27
CA GLN A 293 10.67 20.36 -0.37
C GLN A 293 12.09 20.91 -0.28
N GLN A 294 12.77 20.67 0.83
CA GLN A 294 14.15 21.14 1.03
C GLN A 294 15.13 20.27 0.24
N PHE A 295 14.83 18.99 0.05
CA PHE A 295 15.65 18.09 -0.78
C PHE A 295 15.51 18.34 -2.29
N LEU A 296 14.50 19.09 -2.74
CA LEU A 296 14.27 19.37 -4.14
C LEU A 296 15.49 20.05 -4.80
N GLY A 297 15.99 19.45 -5.89
CA GLY A 297 17.17 19.96 -6.61
C GLY A 297 18.52 19.56 -5.99
N GLN A 298 18.52 18.78 -4.91
CA GLN A 298 19.71 18.21 -4.28
C GLN A 298 19.88 16.73 -4.67
N ILE A 299 20.87 16.03 -4.11
CA ILE A 299 21.14 14.62 -4.44
C ILE A 299 20.19 13.67 -3.68
N MET A 300 19.65 14.10 -2.55
CA MET A 300 18.77 13.31 -1.69
C MET A 300 17.45 12.97 -2.40
N VAL A 301 17.21 11.69 -2.72
CA VAL A 301 16.06 11.26 -3.55
C VAL A 301 15.03 10.39 -2.84
N ASP A 302 15.40 9.69 -1.76
CA ASP A 302 14.47 8.84 -1.00
C ASP A 302 14.93 8.59 0.44
N GLY A 303 14.10 7.87 1.20
CA GLY A 303 14.37 7.50 2.59
C GLY A 303 15.54 6.53 2.76
N GLU A 304 15.84 5.68 1.76
CA GLU A 304 16.98 4.75 1.85
C GLU A 304 18.31 5.50 1.76
N MET A 305 18.41 6.45 0.83
CA MET A 305 19.55 7.35 0.73
C MET A 305 19.71 8.20 2.00
N LEU A 306 18.58 8.67 2.56
CA LEU A 306 18.59 9.41 3.82
C LEU A 306 19.12 8.56 4.97
N ARG A 307 18.77 7.27 5.04
CA ARG A 307 19.35 6.34 6.01
C ARG A 307 20.87 6.31 5.91
N TYR A 308 21.43 6.06 4.72
CA TYR A 308 22.89 6.00 4.55
C TYR A 308 23.58 7.32 4.91
N TYR A 309 22.92 8.45 4.64
CA TYR A 309 23.39 9.76 5.04
C TYR A 309 23.46 9.93 6.56
N LEU A 310 22.40 9.53 7.26
CA LEU A 310 22.35 9.59 8.72
C LEU A 310 23.36 8.62 9.37
N GLU A 311 23.49 7.41 8.84
CA GLU A 311 24.49 6.43 9.28
C GLU A 311 25.92 6.97 9.13
N PHE A 312 26.22 7.63 8.01
CA PHE A 312 27.54 8.23 7.77
C PHE A 312 27.92 9.26 8.86
N TYR A 313 26.96 10.06 9.32
CA TYR A 313 27.19 11.08 10.35
C TYR A 313 27.03 10.56 11.79
N ASN A 314 26.68 9.29 11.99
CA ASN A 314 26.52 8.67 13.32
C ASN A 314 27.87 8.26 13.96
N ILE A 315 28.84 9.18 13.98
CA ILE A 315 30.23 8.89 14.41
C ILE A 315 30.30 8.43 15.87
N GLU A 316 29.43 8.94 16.73
CA GLU A 316 29.39 8.62 18.16
C GLU A 316 28.54 7.38 18.49
N ASN A 317 27.97 6.71 17.49
CA ASN A 317 26.98 5.64 17.66
C ASN A 317 25.83 6.06 18.58
N LYS A 318 25.39 7.31 18.43
CA LYS A 318 24.26 7.91 19.19
C LYS A 318 22.94 7.26 18.81
N TYR A 319 22.82 6.83 17.56
CA TYR A 319 21.61 6.21 17.03
C TYR A 319 21.86 4.76 16.62
N HIS A 320 20.80 3.96 16.74
CA HIS A 320 20.69 2.59 16.25
C HIS A 320 19.81 2.59 15.00
N PHE A 321 20.27 1.95 13.93
CA PHE A 321 19.62 1.96 12.62
C PHE A 321 19.03 0.58 12.32
N ASP A 322 17.72 0.54 12.11
CA ASP A 322 16.98 -0.59 11.58
C ASP A 322 16.67 -0.37 10.09
N GLU A 323 15.98 -1.32 9.46
CA GLU A 323 15.65 -1.30 8.04
C GLU A 323 14.79 -0.10 7.64
N GLU A 324 13.79 0.26 8.44
CA GLU A 324 12.80 1.29 8.11
C GLU A 324 12.86 2.56 9.00
N TYR A 325 13.51 2.45 10.15
CA TYR A 325 13.58 3.52 11.15
C TYR A 325 14.91 3.48 11.91
N PHE A 326 15.16 4.52 12.69
CA PHE A 326 16.26 4.59 13.64
C PHE A 326 15.79 5.13 14.99
N SER A 327 16.54 4.84 16.05
CA SER A 327 16.20 5.16 17.44
C SER A 327 17.44 5.48 18.26
N GLN A 328 17.25 5.98 19.49
CA GLN A 328 18.33 6.12 20.48
C GLN A 328 18.56 4.85 21.31
N GLU A 329 17.61 3.90 21.30
CA GLU A 329 17.70 2.65 22.05
C GLU A 329 17.73 1.44 21.12
N MET A 330 18.64 0.51 21.37
CA MET A 330 18.91 -0.68 20.53
C MET A 330 17.73 -1.66 20.37
N SER A 331 16.63 -1.49 21.10
CA SER A 331 15.45 -2.34 21.03
C SER A 331 14.13 -1.54 21.02
N ALA A 332 14.20 -0.28 20.59
CA ALA A 332 13.03 0.56 20.42
C ALA A 332 12.14 0.02 19.29
N ASN A 333 11.05 -0.66 19.64
CA ASN A 333 10.04 -1.10 18.69
C ASN A 333 8.69 -0.54 19.12
N ILE A 334 8.06 0.23 18.22
CA ILE A 334 6.72 0.77 18.45
C ILE A 334 5.69 -0.22 17.89
N ASP A 335 4.84 -0.75 18.77
CA ASP A 335 3.64 -1.47 18.34
C ASP A 335 2.59 -0.48 17.85
N ILE A 336 2.65 -0.15 16.54
CA ILE A 336 1.72 0.77 15.89
C ILE A 336 0.26 0.32 16.08
N ASN A 337 -0.01 -1.00 16.13
CA ASN A 337 -1.37 -1.48 16.36
C ASN A 337 -1.86 -1.06 17.74
N GLN A 338 -1.05 -1.31 18.77
CA GLN A 338 -1.43 -1.00 20.14
C GLN A 338 -1.55 0.51 20.36
N VAL A 339 -0.63 1.31 19.81
CA VAL A 339 -0.69 2.77 19.86
C VAL A 339 -1.99 3.32 19.26
N VAL A 340 -2.38 2.84 18.07
CA VAL A 340 -3.62 3.24 17.42
C VAL A 340 -4.85 2.80 18.22
N ILE A 341 -4.85 1.56 18.75
CA ILE A 341 -5.94 1.04 19.58
C ILE A 341 -6.14 1.89 20.83
N ASP A 342 -5.06 2.22 21.54
CA ASP A 342 -5.12 2.98 22.78
C ASP A 342 -5.58 4.42 22.55
N TYR A 343 -5.15 5.04 21.44
CA TYR A 343 -5.66 6.34 21.05
C TYR A 343 -7.15 6.34 20.79
N VAL A 344 -7.66 5.41 19.95
CA VAL A 344 -9.09 5.33 19.64
C VAL A 344 -9.91 5.02 20.91
N LYS A 345 -9.38 4.21 21.82
CA LYS A 345 -9.99 3.98 23.13
C LYS A 345 -10.08 5.27 23.95
N ALA A 346 -8.98 6.00 24.05
CA ALA A 346 -8.90 7.25 24.80
C ALA A 346 -9.84 8.35 24.29
N GLN A 347 -10.15 8.38 23.00
CA GLN A 347 -11.11 9.34 22.43
C GLN A 347 -12.54 9.15 22.96
N GLY A 348 -12.89 7.97 23.50
CA GLY A 348 -14.22 7.70 24.07
C GLY A 348 -15.37 7.61 23.05
N GLY A 349 -15.15 8.03 21.81
CA GLY A 349 -16.16 8.13 20.76
C GLY A 349 -15.69 7.60 19.41
N CYS A 350 -16.36 8.08 18.36
CA CYS A 350 -16.04 7.77 16.98
C CYS A 350 -14.83 8.58 16.49
N VAL A 351 -13.94 7.92 15.75
CA VAL A 351 -12.74 8.52 15.16
C VAL A 351 -12.68 8.14 13.68
N THR A 352 -12.21 9.07 12.86
CA THR A 352 -11.99 8.91 11.42
C THR A 352 -10.55 8.51 11.10
N GLU A 353 -10.33 7.95 9.91
CA GLU A 353 -8.98 7.65 9.41
C GLU A 353 -8.07 8.90 9.37
N ASP A 354 -8.63 10.05 9.02
CA ASP A 354 -7.88 11.30 8.92
C ASP A 354 -7.48 11.83 10.30
N GLU A 355 -8.35 11.74 11.31
CA GLU A 355 -8.03 12.12 12.69
C GLU A 355 -6.94 11.23 13.30
N VAL A 356 -6.98 9.91 13.03
CA VAL A 356 -5.91 9.01 13.49
C VAL A 356 -4.60 9.31 12.76
N SER A 357 -4.63 9.57 11.46
CA SER A 357 -3.44 9.90 10.69
C SER A 357 -2.80 11.20 11.17
N ALA A 358 -3.60 12.23 11.45
CA ALA A 358 -3.13 13.51 11.97
C ALA A 358 -2.53 13.38 13.40
N ALA A 359 -3.08 12.50 14.23
CA ALA A 359 -2.54 12.25 15.56
C ALA A 359 -1.17 11.55 15.54
N PHE A 360 -0.85 10.86 14.45
CA PHE A 360 0.34 10.03 14.30
C PHE A 360 1.15 10.37 13.04
N GLU A 361 1.26 11.66 12.70
CA GLU A 361 2.03 12.14 11.53
C GLU A 361 3.51 11.74 11.57
N TYR A 362 4.06 11.41 12.75
CA TYR A 362 5.42 10.91 12.92
C TYR A 362 5.58 9.42 12.58
N LEU A 363 4.49 8.69 12.35
CA LEU A 363 4.47 7.27 11.96
C LEU A 363 4.12 7.12 10.48
N PRO A 364 4.51 6.01 9.82
CA PRO A 364 4.15 5.75 8.44
C PRO A 364 2.63 5.68 8.27
N ARG A 365 2.06 6.58 7.46
CA ARG A 365 0.60 6.70 7.24
C ARG A 365 -0.05 5.37 6.87
N GLU A 366 0.59 4.60 5.98
CA GLU A 366 0.07 3.31 5.53
C GLU A 366 -0.08 2.32 6.70
N LYS A 367 0.91 2.25 7.59
CA LYS A 367 0.89 1.35 8.76
C LYS A 367 -0.15 1.77 9.79
N VAL A 368 -0.32 3.09 10.00
CA VAL A 368 -1.35 3.64 10.88
C VAL A 368 -2.75 3.30 10.37
N ILE A 369 -2.99 3.45 9.07
CA ILE A 369 -4.29 3.13 8.44
C ILE A 369 -4.56 1.63 8.45
N GLU A 370 -3.55 0.82 8.19
CA GLU A 370 -3.64 -0.63 8.29
C GLU A 370 -4.03 -1.04 9.72
N ALA A 371 -3.33 -0.54 10.74
CA ALA A 371 -3.67 -0.76 12.13
C ALA A 371 -5.10 -0.32 12.46
N PHE A 372 -5.52 0.86 12.01
CA PHE A 372 -6.87 1.36 12.25
C PHE A 372 -7.97 0.51 11.58
N SER A 373 -7.71 0.01 10.37
CA SER A 373 -8.71 -0.68 9.54
C SER A 373 -8.80 -2.20 9.78
N SER A 374 -7.69 -2.83 10.15
CA SER A 374 -7.56 -4.28 10.31
C SER A 374 -7.98 -4.78 11.70
N ASN A 375 -7.87 -3.97 12.75
CA ASN A 375 -8.19 -4.34 14.14
C ASN A 375 -9.71 -4.39 14.44
N ARG A 376 -10.49 -5.09 13.61
CA ARG A 376 -11.97 -5.06 13.63
C ARG A 376 -12.62 -5.63 14.90
N GLN A 377 -11.91 -6.44 15.67
CA GLN A 377 -12.42 -6.98 16.94
C GLN A 377 -12.40 -5.95 18.07
N LYS A 378 -11.44 -5.02 18.05
CA LYS A 378 -11.31 -3.95 19.04
C LYS A 378 -11.86 -2.62 18.52
N LEU A 379 -11.66 -2.33 17.24
CA LEU A 379 -12.06 -1.09 16.56
C LEU A 379 -13.26 -1.36 15.64
N VAL A 380 -14.45 -1.27 16.20
CA VAL A 380 -15.71 -1.56 15.51
C VAL A 380 -16.17 -0.38 14.65
N LEU A 381 -16.83 -0.69 13.54
CA LEU A 381 -17.25 0.30 12.53
C LEU A 381 -18.50 1.05 12.99
N SER A 382 -18.44 2.38 13.03
CA SER A 382 -19.60 3.24 13.29
C SER A 382 -20.24 3.75 12.00
N SER A 383 -19.46 4.16 11.01
CA SER A 383 -19.99 4.65 9.73
C SER A 383 -18.94 4.48 8.64
N MET A 384 -19.18 5.01 7.43
CA MET A 384 -18.15 5.02 6.40
C MET A 384 -16.87 5.67 6.94
N LYS A 385 -15.75 4.94 6.91
CA LYS A 385 -14.42 5.36 7.39
C LYS A 385 -14.32 5.77 8.87
N THR A 386 -15.33 5.50 9.69
CA THR A 386 -15.34 5.90 11.11
C THR A 386 -15.46 4.68 12.03
N ARG A 387 -14.65 4.64 13.08
CA ARG A 387 -14.58 3.51 14.04
C ARG A 387 -14.51 4.01 15.48
N PHE A 388 -14.82 3.13 16.42
CA PHE A 388 -14.64 3.37 17.84
C PHE A 388 -14.16 2.09 18.53
N HIS A 389 -13.60 2.24 19.72
CA HIS A 389 -13.15 1.10 20.51
C HIS A 389 -14.34 0.37 21.16
N ILE A 390 -14.37 -0.95 21.12
CA ILE A 390 -15.49 -1.76 21.64
C ILE A 390 -15.75 -1.54 23.13
N ASP A 391 -14.71 -1.35 23.94
CA ASP A 391 -14.84 -1.02 25.38
C ASP A 391 -15.58 0.30 25.64
N ASN A 392 -15.70 1.19 24.65
CA ASN A 392 -16.48 2.42 24.79
C ASN A 392 -17.98 2.18 24.56
N PHE A 393 -18.38 0.99 24.13
CA PHE A 393 -19.77 0.56 24.06
C PHE A 393 -20.29 0.11 25.42
N GLN A 394 -21.38 0.70 25.88
CA GLN A 394 -21.97 0.39 27.18
C GLN A 394 -23.08 -0.66 27.02
N LEU A 395 -22.80 -1.89 27.45
CA LEU A 395 -23.79 -2.98 27.52
C LEU A 395 -23.77 -3.61 28.91
N GLU A 396 -24.77 -3.33 29.73
CA GLU A 396 -24.91 -3.96 31.04
C GLU A 396 -25.28 -5.44 30.89
N GLU A 397 -24.84 -6.29 31.82
CA GLU A 397 -25.15 -7.72 31.80
C GLU A 397 -26.67 -7.98 31.84
N ILE A 398 -27.45 -7.14 32.51
CA ILE A 398 -28.91 -7.26 32.55
C ILE A 398 -29.54 -7.05 31.16
N ASP A 399 -29.08 -6.02 30.44
CA ASP A 399 -29.54 -5.73 29.08
C ASP A 399 -29.09 -6.82 28.11
N LYS A 400 -27.84 -7.31 28.27
CA LYS A 400 -27.30 -8.44 27.50
C LYS A 400 -28.15 -9.70 27.68
N ILE A 401 -28.52 -10.04 28.90
CA ILE A 401 -29.37 -11.22 29.20
C ILE A 401 -30.73 -11.09 28.51
N VAL A 402 -31.34 -9.90 28.57
CA VAL A 402 -32.66 -9.65 27.97
C VAL A 402 -32.59 -9.75 26.43
N ILE A 403 -31.57 -9.17 25.81
CA ILE A 403 -31.33 -9.26 24.36
C ILE A 403 -31.10 -10.71 23.93
N VAL A 404 -30.24 -11.45 24.63
CA VAL A 404 -29.97 -12.87 24.34
C VAL A 404 -31.26 -13.69 24.48
N GLY A 405 -32.05 -13.47 25.53
CA GLY A 405 -33.30 -14.18 25.76
C GLY A 405 -34.34 -13.94 24.65
N PHE A 406 -34.44 -12.70 24.16
CA PHE A 406 -35.27 -12.38 23.00
C PHE A 406 -34.79 -13.10 21.74
N LEU A 407 -33.50 -12.98 21.41
CA LEU A 407 -32.92 -13.60 20.21
C LEU A 407 -33.09 -15.12 20.22
N SER A 408 -32.75 -15.80 21.31
CA SER A 408 -32.90 -17.25 21.42
C SER A 408 -34.34 -17.71 21.24
N LYS A 409 -35.32 -16.95 21.76
CA LYS A 409 -36.74 -17.27 21.61
C LYS A 409 -37.21 -17.11 20.15
N GLU A 410 -36.90 -15.98 19.53
CA GLU A 410 -37.35 -15.70 18.16
C GLU A 410 -36.65 -16.59 17.13
N ILE A 411 -35.35 -16.83 17.28
CA ILE A 411 -34.58 -17.75 16.41
C ILE A 411 -35.13 -19.17 16.50
N ALA A 412 -35.54 -19.64 17.68
CA ALA A 412 -36.16 -20.95 17.83
C ALA A 412 -37.48 -21.09 17.04
N SER A 413 -38.21 -19.99 16.82
CA SER A 413 -39.45 -19.99 16.03
C SER A 413 -39.26 -19.66 14.55
N MET A 414 -38.39 -18.72 14.21
CA MET A 414 -38.27 -18.09 12.89
C MET A 414 -36.93 -18.40 12.19
N GLN A 415 -36.06 -19.19 12.82
CA GLN A 415 -34.69 -19.55 12.39
C GLN A 415 -33.67 -18.40 12.35
N TYR A 416 -34.11 -17.16 12.19
CA TYR A 416 -33.26 -15.98 12.24
C TYR A 416 -34.02 -14.76 12.74
N VAL A 417 -33.26 -13.71 13.11
CA VAL A 417 -33.75 -12.37 13.41
C VAL A 417 -32.93 -11.37 12.62
N THR A 418 -33.56 -10.35 12.05
CA THR A 418 -32.86 -9.24 11.40
C THR A 418 -32.44 -8.18 12.43
N PHE A 419 -31.36 -7.46 12.14
CA PHE A 419 -30.95 -6.33 12.98
C PHE A 419 -32.01 -5.23 13.06
N SER A 420 -32.86 -5.08 12.05
CA SER A 420 -33.96 -4.11 12.08
C SER A 420 -35.00 -4.49 13.14
N GLU A 421 -35.38 -5.77 13.20
CA GLU A 421 -36.28 -6.30 14.22
C GLU A 421 -35.67 -6.22 15.62
N LEU A 422 -34.39 -6.62 15.75
CA LEU A 422 -33.68 -6.48 17.02
C LEU A 422 -33.62 -5.02 17.46
N PHE A 423 -33.26 -4.09 16.57
CA PHE A 423 -33.13 -2.67 16.91
C PHE A 423 -34.47 -2.06 17.32
N GLY A 424 -35.55 -2.39 16.60
CA GLY A 424 -36.91 -2.02 16.98
C GLY A 424 -37.29 -2.58 18.36
N LYS A 425 -36.85 -3.79 18.67
CA LYS A 425 -37.15 -4.44 19.96
C LYS A 425 -36.30 -3.92 21.12
N ILE A 426 -35.04 -3.56 20.89
CA ILE A 426 -34.12 -3.04 21.92
C ILE A 426 -34.73 -1.83 22.62
N ALA A 427 -35.40 -0.94 21.88
CA ALA A 427 -36.07 0.22 22.48
C ALA A 427 -37.15 -0.16 23.52
N GLU A 428 -37.74 -1.34 23.42
CA GLU A 428 -38.75 -1.85 24.35
C GLU A 428 -38.12 -2.67 25.49
N ILE A 429 -37.14 -3.53 25.18
CA ILE A 429 -36.64 -4.54 26.11
C ILE A 429 -35.36 -4.12 26.84
N ALA A 430 -34.59 -3.21 26.26
CA ALA A 430 -33.30 -2.74 26.78
C ALA A 430 -33.02 -1.27 26.36
N PRO A 431 -33.90 -0.31 26.73
CA PRO A 431 -33.80 1.08 26.26
C PRO A 431 -32.48 1.76 26.64
N ARG A 432 -31.88 1.36 27.77
CA ARG A 432 -30.57 1.85 28.24
C ARG A 432 -29.46 1.62 27.22
N VAL A 433 -29.53 0.56 26.42
CA VAL A 433 -28.54 0.29 25.36
C VAL A 433 -28.56 1.40 24.32
N ILE A 434 -29.71 2.02 24.04
CA ILE A 434 -29.79 3.16 23.13
C ILE A 434 -29.34 4.45 23.84
N GLU A 435 -29.82 4.69 25.05
CA GLU A 435 -29.53 5.90 25.83
C GLU A 435 -28.03 6.06 26.12
N ASN A 436 -27.38 4.99 26.58
CA ASN A 436 -25.97 4.99 26.98
C ASN A 436 -25.01 5.04 25.78
N ASN A 437 -25.50 4.80 24.57
CA ASN A 437 -24.69 4.70 23.35
C ASN A 437 -25.13 5.70 22.27
N ILE A 438 -25.80 6.79 22.65
CA ILE A 438 -26.38 7.80 21.73
C ILE A 438 -25.34 8.45 20.80
N GLN A 439 -24.07 8.45 21.19
CA GLN A 439 -22.94 8.94 20.41
C GLN A 439 -22.55 8.02 19.23
N PHE A 440 -23.05 6.79 19.21
CA PHE A 440 -22.79 5.82 18.14
C PHE A 440 -23.99 5.75 17.20
N THR A 441 -23.71 5.53 15.91
CA THR A 441 -24.78 5.36 14.93
C THR A 441 -25.46 4.01 15.12
N GLN A 442 -26.61 3.80 14.43
CA GLN A 442 -27.24 2.47 14.39
C GLN A 442 -26.29 1.38 13.85
N THR A 443 -25.43 1.73 12.88
CA THR A 443 -24.40 0.83 12.37
C THR A 443 -23.36 0.51 13.44
N GLY A 444 -22.94 1.50 14.24
CA GLY A 444 -22.03 1.32 15.36
C GLY A 444 -22.60 0.43 16.46
N ILE A 445 -23.87 0.64 16.85
CA ILE A 445 -24.57 -0.20 17.82
C ILE A 445 -24.66 -1.64 17.30
N ARG A 446 -25.05 -1.81 16.02
CA ARG A 446 -25.12 -3.10 15.37
C ARG A 446 -23.77 -3.83 15.38
N THR A 447 -22.68 -3.18 14.98
CA THR A 447 -21.36 -3.83 14.89
C THR A 447 -20.79 -4.14 16.27
N ALA A 448 -21.04 -3.31 17.28
CA ALA A 448 -20.67 -3.59 18.66
C ALA A 448 -21.42 -4.80 19.21
N LEU A 449 -22.75 -4.85 19.05
CA LEU A 449 -23.56 -6.01 19.45
C LEU A 449 -23.13 -7.27 18.69
N SER A 450 -22.84 -7.18 17.40
CA SER A 450 -22.31 -8.31 16.63
C SER A 450 -21.02 -8.87 17.23
N CYS A 451 -20.13 -7.99 17.69
CA CYS A 451 -18.88 -8.39 18.32
C CYS A 451 -19.14 -9.04 19.70
N LEU A 452 -19.96 -8.41 20.54
CA LEU A 452 -20.20 -8.81 21.94
C LEU A 452 -21.08 -10.05 22.11
N LEU A 453 -21.83 -10.42 21.07
CA LEU A 453 -22.74 -11.58 21.05
C LEU A 453 -22.24 -12.72 20.13
N SER A 454 -21.05 -12.56 19.54
CA SER A 454 -20.46 -13.52 18.60
C SER A 454 -20.15 -14.89 19.22
N ASP A 455 -20.12 -14.98 20.55
CA ASP A 455 -19.96 -16.23 21.30
C ASP A 455 -21.24 -17.08 21.34
N LYS A 456 -22.41 -16.48 21.09
CA LYS A 456 -23.72 -17.15 21.19
C LYS A 456 -24.50 -17.21 19.90
N PHE A 457 -24.26 -16.28 18.98
CA PHE A 457 -25.02 -16.16 17.76
C PHE A 457 -24.10 -16.04 16.55
N HIS A 458 -24.52 -16.61 15.44
CA HIS A 458 -23.89 -16.43 14.17
C HIS A 458 -24.52 -15.24 13.43
N ILE A 459 -23.71 -14.25 13.09
CA ILE A 459 -24.16 -12.96 12.56
C ILE A 459 -23.51 -12.68 11.20
N ILE A 460 -24.31 -12.64 10.14
CA ILE A 460 -23.87 -12.35 8.77
C ILE A 460 -24.83 -11.38 8.10
N GLY A 461 -24.27 -10.38 7.39
CA GLY A 461 -25.09 -9.35 6.75
C GLY A 461 -25.95 -8.70 7.83
N GLY A 462 -27.25 -8.60 7.62
CA GLY A 462 -28.21 -8.11 8.63
C GLY A 462 -28.85 -9.17 9.51
N PHE A 463 -28.42 -10.43 9.44
CA PHE A 463 -29.12 -11.57 10.03
C PHE A 463 -28.37 -12.13 11.24
N ILE A 464 -29.14 -12.55 12.22
CA ILE A 464 -28.70 -13.16 13.48
C ILE A 464 -29.36 -14.54 13.54
N SER A 465 -28.55 -15.58 13.63
CA SER A 465 -28.98 -16.98 13.68
C SER A 465 -28.30 -17.72 14.82
N ASP A 466 -28.79 -18.92 15.12
CA ASP A 466 -28.14 -19.81 16.06
C ASP A 466 -26.71 -20.12 15.61
N TYR A 467 -25.78 -20.22 16.56
CA TYR A 467 -24.37 -20.43 16.24
C TYR A 467 -24.12 -21.79 15.58
N ASP A 468 -24.79 -22.84 16.08
CA ASP A 468 -24.63 -24.21 15.58
C ASP A 468 -25.49 -24.48 14.34
N ASN A 469 -26.57 -23.72 14.15
CA ASN A 469 -27.46 -23.78 12.99
C ASN A 469 -27.44 -22.47 12.20
N SER A 470 -26.25 -22.10 11.72
CA SER A 470 -26.05 -20.86 10.97
C SER A 470 -26.90 -20.81 9.70
N VAL A 471 -27.67 -19.73 9.54
CA VAL A 471 -28.36 -19.45 8.27
C VAL A 471 -27.37 -18.77 7.34
N SER A 472 -27.17 -19.31 6.13
CA SER A 472 -26.31 -18.64 5.14
C SER A 472 -26.99 -17.37 4.63
N ALA A 473 -26.21 -16.39 4.15
CA ALA A 473 -26.76 -15.19 3.53
C ALA A 473 -27.71 -15.53 2.35
N TYR A 474 -27.47 -16.65 1.67
CA TYR A 474 -28.31 -17.19 0.59
C TYR A 474 -29.65 -17.73 1.11
N ASP A 475 -29.62 -18.55 2.18
CA ASP A 475 -30.84 -19.15 2.76
C ASP A 475 -31.74 -18.09 3.42
N ALA A 476 -31.15 -17.05 4.02
CA ALA A 476 -31.90 -15.92 4.58
C ALA A 476 -32.63 -15.12 3.48
N PHE A 477 -31.98 -14.90 2.32
CA PHE A 477 -32.55 -14.17 1.19
C PHE A 477 -33.70 -14.92 0.50
N ILE A 478 -33.59 -16.26 0.39
CA ILE A 478 -34.64 -17.10 -0.22
C ILE A 478 -35.91 -17.14 0.64
N ASN A 479 -35.78 -17.11 1.97
CA ASN A 479 -36.93 -17.13 2.89
C ASN A 479 -37.65 -15.77 2.98
N LEU A 480 -36.97 -14.65 2.77
CA LEU A 480 -37.58 -13.31 2.63
C LEU A 480 -38.51 -13.19 1.41
N GLY A 481 -38.28 -13.97 0.35
CA GLY A 481 -39.11 -13.99 -0.86
C GLY A 481 -40.36 -14.88 -0.78
N ARG A 482 -40.62 -15.52 0.36
CA ARG A 482 -41.77 -16.42 0.58
C ARG A 482 -42.76 -15.92 1.64
N GLY A 483 -42.51 -14.74 2.22
CA GLY A 483 -43.36 -14.08 3.21
C GLY A 483 -44.34 -13.09 2.59
#